data_AF-A0A847MCH1-F1
#
_entry.id   AF-A0A847MCH1-F1
#
_cell.length_a   1.000
_cell.length_b   1.000
_cell.length_c   1.000
_cell.angle_alpha   90.00
_cell.angle_beta   90.00
_cell.angle_gamma   90.00
#
_symmetry.space_group_name_H-M   'P 1'
#
loop_
_entity.id
_entity.type
_entity.pdbx_description
1 polymer ?
#
loop_
_entity_poly.entity_id
_entity_poly.type
_entity_poly.pdbx_seq_one_letter_code
_entity_poly.pdbx_strand_id
1 'polypeptide(L)'
;MLKKNILILLTVFVFLFITFGCSQAKISIKSFKDDQISINIYHDSLEMVDNNNILIDQYSMEPWIIVDGCLYPDEKVILIILGKEGEIRGERLACYKYEGGKFQEKWIDNNRQMNPWKILMCDVEGDGKPEVAVGVWKTAQFHPIFDNRLFIYAWEKGMIYPKWLGSRLSSPFVDFDFRDMNHDGILELIALEYQK
;
A
#
# COMPACT_ATOMS: atom_id res chain seq x y z
N MET A 1 18.67 39.82 41.02
CA MET A 1 18.29 39.58 39.61
C MET A 1 18.62 38.18 39.09
N LEU A 2 19.70 37.52 39.55
CA LEU A 2 20.15 36.22 39.01
C LEU A 2 19.19 35.02 39.22
N LYS A 3 18.46 34.97 40.36
CA LYS A 3 17.55 33.85 40.68
C LYS A 3 16.29 33.78 39.82
N LYS A 4 15.80 34.92 39.28
CA LYS A 4 14.56 34.98 38.49
C LYS A 4 14.77 34.46 37.07
N ASN A 5 15.98 34.63 36.52
CA ASN A 5 16.33 34.18 35.17
C ASN A 5 16.56 32.66 35.09
N ILE A 6 17.07 32.04 36.15
CA ILE A 6 17.27 30.58 36.22
C ILE A 6 15.93 29.83 36.26
N LEU A 7 14.94 30.37 36.99
CA LEU A 7 13.61 29.77 37.06
C LEU A 7 12.88 29.82 35.71
N ILE A 8 13.02 30.93 34.97
CA ILE A 8 12.43 31.10 33.64
C ILE A 8 13.08 30.14 32.63
N LEU A 9 14.41 29.98 32.66
CA LEU A 9 15.13 29.05 31.78
C LEU A 9 14.69 27.59 32.01
N LEU A 10 14.51 27.18 33.28
CA LEU A 10 14.05 25.84 33.64
C LEU A 10 12.62 25.57 33.19
N THR A 11 11.71 26.54 33.32
CA THR A 11 10.33 26.39 32.84
C THR A 11 10.23 26.30 31.32
N VAL A 12 11.06 27.03 30.56
CA VAL A 12 11.09 26.94 29.08
C VAL A 12 11.68 25.59 28.63
N PHE A 13 12.70 25.08 29.34
CA PHE A 13 13.30 23.77 29.04
C PHE A 13 12.35 22.60 29.33
N VAL A 14 11.58 22.68 30.43
CA VAL A 14 10.53 21.69 30.74
C VAL A 14 9.39 21.74 29.71
N PHE A 15 9.02 22.93 29.22
CA PHE A 15 8.01 23.05 28.16
C PHE A 15 8.50 22.51 26.80
N LEU A 16 9.80 22.66 26.48
CA LEU A 16 10.41 22.07 25.27
C LEU A 16 10.46 20.53 25.32
N PHE A 17 10.56 19.93 26.51
CA PHE A 17 10.52 18.47 26.68
C PHE A 17 9.10 17.91 26.64
N ILE A 18 8.10 18.66 27.09
CA ILE A 18 6.69 18.22 27.01
C ILE A 18 6.20 18.19 25.55
N THR A 19 6.77 19.00 24.65
CA THR A 19 6.43 18.96 23.22
C THR A 19 7.18 17.90 22.41
N PHE A 20 8.15 17.19 23.00
CA PHE A 20 8.95 16.17 22.29
C PHE A 20 8.60 14.72 22.63
N GLY A 21 7.61 14.50 23.51
CA GLY A 21 7.23 13.17 24.00
C GLY A 21 5.85 12.66 23.57
N CYS A 22 5.15 13.36 22.67
CA CYS A 22 3.95 12.80 22.07
C CYS A 22 4.42 11.92 20.91
N SER A 23 4.61 10.62 21.18
CA SER A 23 4.71 9.61 20.12
C SER A 23 3.46 9.77 19.26
N GLN A 24 3.63 10.35 18.07
CA GLN A 24 2.56 10.42 17.10
C GLN A 24 2.17 8.97 16.84
N ALA A 25 0.90 8.64 17.07
CA ALA A 25 0.39 7.32 16.77
C ALA A 25 0.69 7.04 15.30
N LYS A 26 1.47 5.99 15.05
CA LYS A 26 1.83 5.57 13.70
C LYS A 26 0.53 5.14 13.01
N ILE A 27 0.14 5.84 11.94
CA ILE A 27 -1.08 5.53 11.19
C ILE A 27 -0.70 4.55 10.08
N SER A 28 -1.30 3.36 10.09
CA SER A 28 -1.14 2.41 9.00
C SER A 28 -1.86 2.89 7.75
N ILE A 29 -1.26 2.63 6.59
CA ILE A 29 -1.89 2.77 5.28
C ILE A 29 -3.05 1.79 5.19
N LYS A 30 -2.76 0.51 5.52
CA LYS A 30 -3.74 -0.57 5.60
C LYS A 30 -3.37 -1.51 6.74
N SER A 31 -4.40 -2.04 7.39
CA SER A 31 -4.27 -3.06 8.43
C SER A 31 -5.18 -4.22 8.09
N PHE A 32 -4.63 -5.42 8.17
CA PHE A 32 -5.33 -6.66 7.90
C PHE A 32 -5.30 -7.50 9.17
N LYS A 33 -6.46 -7.98 9.59
CA LYS A 33 -6.61 -8.80 10.78
C LYS A 33 -7.02 -10.20 10.37
N ASP A 34 -6.29 -11.17 10.89
CA ASP A 34 -6.64 -12.58 10.88
C ASP A 34 -6.83 -13.04 12.34
N ASP A 35 -7.30 -14.27 12.54
CA ASP A 35 -7.65 -14.80 13.86
C ASP A 35 -6.46 -14.92 14.82
N GLN A 36 -5.22 -14.89 14.32
CA GLN A 36 -4.00 -15.08 15.11
C GLN A 36 -3.03 -13.90 15.06
N ILE A 37 -3.04 -13.15 13.95
CA ILE A 37 -2.09 -12.09 13.68
C ILE A 37 -2.79 -10.89 13.03
N SER A 38 -2.22 -9.72 13.21
CA SER A 38 -2.52 -8.55 12.39
C SER A 38 -1.29 -8.10 11.64
N ILE A 39 -1.46 -7.76 10.36
CA ILE A 39 -0.42 -7.18 9.52
C ILE A 39 -0.76 -5.73 9.28
N ASN A 40 0.17 -4.86 9.64
CA ASN A 40 0.06 -3.42 9.47
C ASN A 40 1.08 -2.97 8.43
N ILE A 41 0.60 -2.26 7.41
CA ILE A 41 1.41 -1.65 6.37
C ILE A 41 1.52 -0.17 6.71
N TYR A 42 2.74 0.30 6.98
CA TYR A 42 3.03 1.71 7.21
C TYR A 42 3.86 2.27 6.06
N HIS A 43 4.03 3.59 6.02
CA HIS A 43 4.87 4.23 5.01
C HIS A 43 6.32 3.77 5.03
N ASP A 44 6.86 3.37 6.18
CA ASP A 44 8.29 3.04 6.37
C ASP A 44 8.54 1.55 6.68
N SER A 45 7.50 0.77 6.98
CA SER A 45 7.68 -0.62 7.40
C SER A 45 6.44 -1.49 7.24
N LEU A 46 6.67 -2.80 7.22
CA LEU A 46 5.65 -3.81 7.51
C LEU A 46 5.80 -4.26 8.96
N GLU A 47 4.68 -4.40 9.67
CA GLU A 47 4.67 -4.93 11.03
C GLU A 47 3.69 -6.09 11.14
N MET A 48 4.10 -7.16 11.80
CA MET A 48 3.26 -8.28 12.18
C MET A 48 3.12 -8.25 13.70
N VAL A 49 1.88 -8.27 14.18
CA VAL A 49 1.57 -8.29 15.61
C VAL A 49 0.65 -9.46 15.94
N ASP A 50 0.70 -9.96 17.16
CA ASP A 50 -0.27 -10.95 17.66
C ASP A 50 -1.61 -10.29 18.06
N ASN A 51 -2.57 -11.10 18.52
CA ASN A 51 -3.88 -10.62 18.97
C ASN A 51 -3.83 -9.69 20.20
N ASN A 52 -2.73 -9.69 20.96
CA ASN A 52 -2.52 -8.79 22.09
C ASN A 52 -1.77 -7.51 21.68
N ASN A 53 -1.58 -7.30 20.37
CA ASN A 53 -0.76 -6.23 19.77
C ASN A 53 0.72 -6.29 20.16
N ILE A 54 1.24 -7.48 20.48
CA ILE A 54 2.68 -7.68 20.69
C ILE A 54 3.34 -7.86 19.32
N LEU A 55 4.39 -7.07 19.05
CA LEU A 55 5.17 -7.14 17.82
C LEU A 55 5.85 -8.52 17.67
N ILE A 56 5.52 -9.22 16.59
CA ILE A 56 6.12 -10.50 16.20
C ILE A 56 7.33 -10.23 15.30
N ASP A 57 7.16 -9.41 14.27
CA ASP A 57 8.22 -9.05 13.34
C ASP A 57 7.99 -7.68 12.72
N GLN A 58 9.08 -7.05 12.29
CA GLN A 58 9.07 -5.78 11.60
C GLN A 58 10.08 -5.80 10.45
N TYR A 59 9.61 -5.43 9.25
CA TYR A 59 10.45 -5.26 8.08
C TYR A 59 10.58 -3.78 7.73
N SER A 60 11.79 -3.23 7.84
CA SER A 60 12.10 -1.85 7.41
C SER A 60 12.15 -1.76 5.88
N MET A 61 11.56 -0.70 5.32
CA MET A 61 11.52 -0.47 3.88
C MET A 61 12.65 0.41 3.36
N GLU A 62 13.60 0.84 4.19
CA GLU A 62 14.71 1.69 3.76
C GLU A 62 15.46 1.11 2.54
N PRO A 63 15.78 1.92 1.52
CA PRO A 63 15.59 3.39 1.41
C PRO A 63 14.25 3.83 0.79
N TRP A 64 13.28 2.93 0.69
CA TRP A 64 11.98 3.16 0.06
C TRP A 64 10.91 3.55 1.08
N ILE A 65 9.79 4.08 0.55
CA ILE A 65 8.52 4.14 1.26
C ILE A 65 7.51 3.20 0.62
N ILE A 66 6.49 2.83 1.38
CA ILE A 66 5.29 2.17 0.87
C ILE A 66 4.26 3.24 0.49
N VAL A 67 3.82 3.20 -0.77
CA VAL A 67 2.76 4.07 -1.30
C VAL A 67 1.39 3.43 -1.07
N ASP A 68 1.26 2.14 -1.35
CA ASP A 68 0.07 1.34 -1.09
C ASP A 68 0.43 -0.14 -1.00
N GLY A 69 -0.46 -0.98 -0.46
CA GLY A 69 -0.26 -2.42 -0.40
C GLY A 69 -1.56 -3.22 -0.33
N CYS A 70 -1.47 -4.52 -0.58
CA CYS A 70 -2.58 -5.46 -0.39
C CYS A 70 -2.04 -6.83 0.06
N LEU A 71 -2.92 -7.65 0.63
CA LEU A 71 -2.60 -9.02 1.01
C LEU A 71 -3.23 -10.03 0.05
N TYR A 72 -2.52 -11.15 -0.11
CA TYR A 72 -3.10 -12.42 -0.51
C TYR A 72 -2.96 -13.40 0.67
N PRO A 73 -4.02 -13.56 1.50
CA PRO A 73 -3.95 -14.37 2.71
C PRO A 73 -3.64 -15.85 2.45
N ASP A 74 -4.25 -16.45 1.43
CA ASP A 74 -4.12 -17.89 1.16
C ASP A 74 -2.68 -18.31 0.85
N GLU A 75 -1.92 -17.44 0.17
CA GLU A 75 -0.49 -17.66 -0.10
C GLU A 75 0.45 -16.96 0.89
N LYS A 76 -0.10 -16.26 1.90
CA LYS A 76 0.62 -15.47 2.89
C LYS A 76 1.59 -14.47 2.27
N VAL A 77 1.09 -13.73 1.28
CA VAL A 77 1.86 -12.74 0.52
C VAL A 77 1.31 -11.33 0.74
N ILE A 78 2.22 -10.36 0.70
CA ILE A 78 1.97 -8.92 0.67
C ILE A 78 2.51 -8.40 -0.64
N LEU A 79 1.66 -7.71 -1.39
CA LEU A 79 2.09 -6.94 -2.56
C LEU A 79 2.08 -5.48 -2.18
N ILE A 80 3.16 -4.78 -2.50
CA ILE A 80 3.31 -3.37 -2.17
C ILE A 80 3.81 -2.57 -3.35
N ILE A 81 3.44 -1.29 -3.35
CA ILE A 81 4.02 -0.28 -4.21
C ILE A 81 5.12 0.42 -3.43
N LEU A 82 6.34 0.33 -3.92
CA LEU A 82 7.49 1.05 -3.38
C LEU A 82 7.67 2.37 -4.11
N GLY A 83 7.93 3.44 -3.35
CA GLY A 83 8.16 4.78 -3.86
C GLY A 83 9.24 5.53 -3.09
N LYS A 84 9.30 6.84 -3.31
CA LYS A 84 10.20 7.77 -2.62
C LYS A 84 9.39 8.71 -1.75
N GLU A 85 9.99 9.13 -0.63
CA GLU A 85 9.40 10.12 0.27
C GLU A 85 8.96 11.38 -0.51
N GLY A 86 7.74 11.85 -0.25
CA GLY A 86 7.15 13.01 -0.90
C GLY A 86 6.54 12.79 -2.30
N GLU A 87 6.72 11.61 -2.91
CA GLU A 87 6.10 11.29 -4.20
C GLU A 87 4.72 10.66 -4.01
N ILE A 88 3.74 11.14 -4.79
CA ILE A 88 2.37 10.59 -4.77
C ILE A 88 2.24 9.25 -5.50
N ARG A 89 3.26 8.84 -6.25
CA ARG A 89 3.29 7.60 -7.02
C ARG A 89 4.54 6.81 -6.67
N GLY A 90 4.42 5.50 -6.73
CA GLY A 90 5.54 4.59 -6.59
C GLY A 90 6.36 4.46 -7.86
N GLU A 91 7.49 3.79 -7.72
CA GLU A 91 8.39 3.44 -8.81
C GLU A 91 8.34 1.95 -9.14
N ARG A 92 7.98 1.10 -8.17
CA ARG A 92 8.15 -0.35 -8.26
C ARG A 92 7.02 -1.10 -7.59
N LEU A 93 6.77 -2.31 -8.07
CA LEU A 93 5.99 -3.32 -7.37
C LEU A 93 6.94 -4.26 -6.63
N ALA A 94 6.54 -4.72 -5.46
CA ALA A 94 7.29 -5.68 -4.67
C ALA A 94 6.38 -6.69 -3.99
N CYS A 95 6.95 -7.86 -3.68
CA CYS A 95 6.28 -8.96 -3.03
C CYS A 95 7.07 -9.41 -1.80
N TYR A 96 6.38 -9.54 -0.68
CA TYR A 96 6.89 -10.06 0.57
C TYR A 96 6.05 -11.24 1.01
N LYS A 97 6.68 -12.28 1.56
CA LYS A 97 5.99 -13.39 2.22
C LYS A 97 6.00 -13.16 3.73
N TYR A 98 4.93 -13.53 4.41
CA TYR A 98 4.86 -13.52 5.87
C TYR A 98 4.60 -14.93 6.39
N GLU A 99 5.65 -15.63 6.79
CA GLU A 99 5.52 -17.04 7.20
C GLU A 99 6.51 -17.36 8.32
N GLY A 100 6.10 -18.22 9.26
CA GLY A 100 6.93 -18.59 10.41
C GLY A 100 7.24 -17.41 11.33
N GLY A 101 6.33 -16.42 11.41
CA GLY A 101 6.51 -15.21 12.20
C GLY A 101 7.59 -14.27 11.64
N LYS A 102 7.87 -14.32 10.33
CA LYS A 102 8.84 -13.44 9.68
C LYS A 102 8.38 -12.95 8.32
N PHE A 103 8.76 -11.72 7.99
CA PHE A 103 8.71 -11.20 6.63
C PHE A 103 9.94 -11.65 5.82
N GLN A 104 9.72 -11.96 4.55
CA GLN A 104 10.77 -12.32 3.59
C GLN A 104 10.49 -11.65 2.26
N GLU A 105 11.43 -10.85 1.75
CA GLU A 105 11.35 -10.33 0.38
C GLU A 105 11.40 -11.49 -0.62
N LYS A 106 10.46 -11.46 -1.58
CA LYS A 106 10.41 -12.44 -2.68
C LYS A 106 10.94 -11.84 -3.97
N TRP A 107 10.49 -10.65 -4.30
CA TRP A 107 10.97 -9.90 -5.46
C TRP A 107 10.61 -8.43 -5.33
N ILE A 108 11.42 -7.61 -5.99
CA ILE A 108 11.13 -6.22 -6.33
C ILE A 108 11.26 -6.13 -7.85
N ASP A 109 10.23 -5.61 -8.51
CA ASP A 109 10.27 -5.45 -9.96
C ASP A 109 11.29 -4.38 -10.38
N ASN A 110 11.65 -4.39 -11.67
CA ASN A 110 12.59 -3.43 -12.24
C ASN A 110 11.92 -2.42 -13.17
N ASN A 111 10.58 -2.41 -13.26
CA ASN A 111 9.84 -1.58 -14.20
C ASN A 111 9.50 -0.21 -13.61
N ARG A 112 10.41 0.74 -13.82
CA ARG A 112 10.25 2.11 -13.31
C ARG A 112 9.29 3.00 -14.11
N GLN A 113 8.66 2.50 -15.16
CA GLN A 113 7.85 3.32 -16.08
C GLN A 113 6.35 3.25 -15.80
N MET A 114 5.93 2.48 -14.80
CA MET A 114 4.52 2.32 -14.50
C MET A 114 3.95 3.46 -13.67
N ASN A 115 4.74 4.05 -12.78
CA ASN A 115 4.26 5.01 -11.79
C ASN A 115 2.99 4.50 -11.05
N PRO A 116 3.03 3.29 -10.44
CA PRO A 116 1.89 2.72 -9.75
C PRO A 116 1.46 3.58 -8.55
N TRP A 117 0.18 3.63 -8.24
CA TRP A 117 -0.36 4.49 -7.17
C TRP A 117 -1.43 3.82 -6.31
N LYS A 118 -2.01 2.70 -6.76
CA LYS A 118 -2.94 1.88 -5.97
C LYS A 118 -2.78 0.42 -6.35
N ILE A 119 -2.87 -0.48 -5.36
CA ILE A 119 -2.82 -1.92 -5.56
C ILE A 119 -3.90 -2.62 -4.74
N LEU A 120 -4.62 -3.53 -5.38
CA LEU A 120 -5.67 -4.35 -4.79
C LEU A 120 -5.51 -5.81 -5.23
N MET A 121 -5.97 -6.71 -4.38
CA MET A 121 -6.15 -8.14 -4.68
C MET A 121 -7.66 -8.41 -4.72
N CYS A 122 -8.15 -8.93 -5.83
CA CYS A 122 -9.59 -9.16 -6.03
C CYS A 122 -9.82 -10.22 -7.11
N ASP A 123 -10.79 -11.11 -6.91
CA ASP A 123 -11.24 -12.07 -7.91
C ASP A 123 -12.14 -11.35 -8.94
N VAL A 124 -11.53 -10.88 -10.02
CA VAL A 124 -12.21 -10.09 -11.05
C VAL A 124 -12.96 -11.00 -12.02
N GLU A 125 -12.49 -12.24 -12.19
CA GLU A 125 -13.09 -13.21 -13.11
C GLU A 125 -14.16 -14.10 -12.46
N GLY A 126 -14.27 -14.10 -11.13
CA GLY A 126 -15.22 -14.92 -10.39
C GLY A 126 -14.85 -16.40 -10.37
N ASP A 127 -13.57 -16.74 -10.54
CA ASP A 127 -13.09 -18.14 -10.60
C ASP A 127 -12.57 -18.66 -9.24
N GLY A 128 -12.66 -17.83 -8.19
CA GLY A 128 -12.17 -18.08 -6.86
C GLY A 128 -10.67 -17.83 -6.68
N LYS A 129 -9.96 -17.37 -7.73
CA LYS A 129 -8.55 -16.99 -7.64
C LYS A 129 -8.42 -15.49 -7.82
N PRO A 130 -7.81 -14.78 -6.86
CA PRO A 130 -7.72 -13.35 -6.96
C PRO A 130 -6.68 -12.92 -8.02
N GLU A 131 -7.00 -11.86 -8.76
CA GLU A 131 -6.08 -11.07 -9.57
C GLU A 131 -5.47 -9.92 -8.79
N VAL A 132 -4.38 -9.37 -9.33
CA VAL A 132 -3.76 -8.13 -8.84
C VAL A 132 -4.18 -6.97 -9.74
N ALA A 133 -4.94 -6.03 -9.19
CA ALA A 133 -5.33 -4.80 -9.85
C ALA A 133 -4.38 -3.66 -9.45
N VAL A 134 -3.80 -2.98 -10.44
CA VAL A 134 -2.83 -1.90 -10.23
C VAL A 134 -3.26 -0.65 -10.97
N GLY A 135 -3.48 0.43 -10.22
CA GLY A 135 -3.60 1.78 -10.77
C GLY A 135 -2.22 2.30 -11.13
N VAL A 136 -2.03 2.69 -12.39
CA VAL A 136 -0.74 3.22 -12.90
C VAL A 136 -0.95 4.56 -13.58
N TRP A 137 0.12 5.35 -13.71
CA TRP A 137 0.08 6.64 -14.42
C TRP A 137 1.11 6.66 -15.55
N LYS A 138 0.64 6.47 -16.78
CA LYS A 138 1.50 6.37 -17.95
C LYS A 138 0.77 6.58 -19.27
N THR A 139 1.54 6.76 -20.33
CA THR A 139 1.04 6.68 -21.71
C THR A 139 0.70 5.23 -22.07
N ALA A 140 -0.21 5.06 -23.03
CA ALA A 140 -0.55 3.77 -23.61
C ALA A 140 -0.47 3.86 -25.15
N GLN A 141 -0.24 2.73 -25.82
CA GLN A 141 -0.08 2.69 -27.28
C GLN A 141 -1.27 3.33 -28.03
N PHE A 142 -2.50 3.03 -27.60
CA PHE A 142 -3.72 3.52 -28.23
C PHE A 142 -4.27 4.82 -27.61
N HIS A 143 -3.58 5.36 -26.60
CA HIS A 143 -3.88 6.66 -25.99
C HIS A 143 -2.58 7.27 -25.42
N PRO A 144 -1.76 7.91 -26.28
CA PRO A 144 -0.37 8.29 -25.97
C PRO A 144 -0.29 9.59 -25.16
N ILE A 145 -1.14 9.74 -24.15
CA ILE A 145 -1.16 10.86 -23.20
C ILE A 145 -0.98 10.27 -21.80
N PHE A 146 -0.26 10.96 -20.91
CA PHE A 146 -0.16 10.53 -19.51
C PHE A 146 -1.52 10.63 -18.83
N ASP A 147 -1.97 9.53 -18.25
CA ASP A 147 -3.27 9.44 -17.58
C ASP A 147 -3.26 8.26 -16.61
N ASN A 148 -4.26 8.19 -15.75
CA ASN A 148 -4.49 7.01 -14.93
C ASN A 148 -4.96 5.83 -15.81
N ARG A 149 -4.41 4.65 -15.54
CA ARG A 149 -4.72 3.39 -16.22
C ARG A 149 -4.92 2.29 -15.19
N LEU A 150 -5.82 1.37 -15.49
CA LEU A 150 -6.04 0.18 -14.68
C LEU A 150 -5.42 -1.02 -15.39
N PHE A 151 -4.48 -1.67 -14.72
CA PHE A 151 -3.87 -2.91 -15.18
C PHE A 151 -4.29 -4.05 -14.27
N ILE A 152 -4.62 -5.20 -14.86
CA ILE A 152 -4.98 -6.42 -14.17
C ILE A 152 -3.94 -7.49 -14.50
N TYR A 153 -3.44 -8.14 -13.46
CA TYR A 153 -2.46 -9.20 -13.55
C TYR A 153 -3.01 -10.48 -12.91
N ALA A 154 -2.76 -11.63 -13.54
CA ALA A 154 -2.91 -12.92 -12.89
C ALA A 154 -1.85 -13.07 -11.80
N TRP A 155 -2.20 -13.74 -10.70
CA TRP A 155 -1.24 -14.27 -9.74
C TRP A 155 -0.93 -15.73 -10.07
N GLU A 156 0.30 -16.02 -10.52
CA GLU A 156 0.71 -17.38 -10.84
C GLU A 156 2.14 -17.64 -10.39
N LYS A 157 2.36 -18.79 -9.73
CA LYS A 157 3.70 -19.27 -9.33
C LYS A 157 4.49 -18.23 -8.51
N GLY A 158 3.81 -17.47 -7.66
CA GLY A 158 4.43 -16.44 -6.82
C GLY A 158 4.81 -15.14 -7.56
N MET A 159 4.31 -14.94 -8.79
CA MET A 159 4.60 -13.80 -9.65
C MET A 159 3.30 -13.23 -10.23
N ILE A 160 3.39 -12.00 -10.76
CA ILE A 160 2.29 -11.35 -11.49
C ILE A 160 2.52 -11.42 -13.00
N TYR A 161 1.45 -11.74 -13.76
CA TYR A 161 1.49 -11.81 -15.22
C TYR A 161 0.37 -10.96 -15.84
N PRO A 162 0.65 -10.12 -16.86
CA PRO A 162 -0.38 -9.26 -17.45
C PRO A 162 -1.56 -10.07 -18.00
N LYS A 163 -2.78 -9.75 -17.54
CA LYS A 163 -4.04 -10.24 -18.13
C LYS A 163 -4.69 -9.16 -18.98
N TRP A 164 -4.83 -7.95 -18.43
CA TRP A 164 -5.44 -6.82 -19.13
C TRP A 164 -4.71 -5.52 -18.81
N LEU A 165 -4.19 -4.87 -19.86
CA LEU A 165 -3.49 -3.59 -19.75
C LEU A 165 -4.36 -2.48 -20.35
N GLY A 166 -5.33 -2.02 -19.55
CA GLY A 166 -6.32 -1.04 -19.96
C GLY A 166 -5.69 0.25 -20.46
N SER A 167 -5.93 0.59 -21.73
CA SER A 167 -5.51 1.90 -22.25
C SER A 167 -6.36 3.01 -21.69
N ARG A 168 -7.67 2.82 -21.45
CA ARG A 168 -8.58 3.76 -20.79
C ARG A 168 -9.79 2.98 -20.27
N LEU A 169 -10.50 3.55 -19.29
CA LEU A 169 -11.89 3.21 -19.00
C LEU A 169 -12.83 4.02 -19.90
N SER A 170 -14.11 4.12 -19.53
CA SER A 170 -15.09 4.89 -20.29
C SER A 170 -14.73 6.38 -20.32
N SER A 171 -14.28 6.91 -19.17
CA SER A 171 -13.79 8.27 -18.98
C SER A 171 -12.47 8.27 -18.21
N PRO A 172 -11.74 9.40 -18.15
CA PRO A 172 -10.65 9.54 -17.19
C PRO A 172 -11.15 9.30 -15.75
N PHE A 173 -10.34 8.61 -14.94
CA PHE A 173 -10.72 8.22 -13.59
C PHE A 173 -9.68 8.63 -12.55
N VAL A 174 -10.13 8.90 -11.33
CA VAL A 174 -9.28 9.32 -10.20
C VAL A 174 -8.97 8.14 -9.29
N ASP A 175 -9.94 7.26 -9.08
CA ASP A 175 -9.82 6.10 -8.21
C ASP A 175 -10.68 4.93 -8.72
N PHE A 176 -10.42 3.73 -8.23
CA PHE A 176 -11.21 2.53 -8.50
C PHE A 176 -11.26 1.57 -7.32
N ASP A 177 -12.30 0.75 -7.24
CA ASP A 177 -12.46 -0.34 -6.27
C ASP A 177 -13.21 -1.51 -6.93
N PHE A 178 -13.22 -2.67 -6.29
CA PHE A 178 -13.95 -3.85 -6.76
C PHE A 178 -14.93 -4.33 -5.69
N ARG A 179 -16.21 -4.48 -6.04
CA ARG A 179 -17.25 -4.95 -5.11
C ARG A 179 -18.33 -5.71 -5.84
N ASP A 180 -18.88 -6.71 -5.17
CA ASP A 180 -20.12 -7.37 -5.58
C ASP A 180 -21.30 -6.44 -5.30
N MET A 181 -21.70 -5.68 -6.32
CA MET A 181 -22.74 -4.65 -6.26
C MET A 181 -24.13 -5.22 -6.51
N ASN A 182 -24.23 -6.36 -7.19
CA ASN A 182 -25.50 -6.99 -7.55
C ASN A 182 -25.81 -8.26 -6.73
N HIS A 183 -24.90 -8.67 -5.86
CA HIS A 183 -24.97 -9.86 -5.01
C HIS A 183 -24.97 -11.20 -5.77
N ASP A 184 -24.29 -11.27 -6.92
CA ASP A 184 -24.15 -12.49 -7.71
C ASP A 184 -22.87 -13.29 -7.39
N GLY A 185 -22.02 -12.76 -6.50
CA GLY A 185 -20.75 -13.38 -6.10
C GLY A 185 -19.57 -13.04 -7.02
N ILE A 186 -19.77 -12.21 -8.05
CA ILE A 186 -18.72 -11.67 -8.92
C ILE A 186 -18.46 -10.22 -8.51
N LEU A 187 -17.20 -9.78 -8.59
CA LEU A 187 -16.86 -8.40 -8.26
C LEU A 187 -16.98 -7.48 -9.48
N GLU A 188 -17.71 -6.38 -9.33
CA GLU A 188 -17.75 -5.30 -10.32
C GLU A 188 -16.65 -4.26 -10.09
N LEU A 189 -16.10 -3.75 -11.19
CA LEU A 189 -15.28 -2.54 -11.17
C LEU A 189 -16.14 -1.30 -10.90
N ILE A 190 -15.81 -0.59 -9.83
CA ILE A 190 -16.33 0.74 -9.51
C ILE A 190 -15.21 1.75 -9.78
N ALA A 191 -15.44 2.70 -10.68
CA ALA A 191 -14.48 3.75 -10.99
C ALA A 191 -15.05 5.13 -10.65
N LEU A 192 -14.27 5.95 -9.94
CA LEU A 192 -14.57 7.37 -9.75
C LEU A 192 -14.07 8.13 -10.98
N GLU A 193 -14.97 8.35 -11.92
CA GLU A 193 -14.69 9.04 -13.18
C GLU A 193 -15.04 10.53 -13.09
N TYR A 194 -14.35 11.35 -13.88
CA TYR A 194 -14.70 12.75 -14.08
C TYR A 194 -14.96 13.04 -15.55
N GLN A 195 -15.97 13.86 -15.81
CA GLN A 195 -16.27 14.35 -17.15
C GLN A 195 -15.36 15.51 -17.50
N LYS A 196 -14.90 15.54 -18.75
CA LYS A 196 -14.22 16.69 -19.33
C LYS A 196 -15.23 17.66 -19.91
#